data_AF-A0A353R748-F1
#
_entry.id   AF-A0A353R748-F1
#
_cell.length_a   1.000
_cell.length_b   1.000
_cell.length_c   1.000
_cell.angle_alpha   90.00
_cell.angle_beta   90.00
_cell.angle_gamma   90.00
#
_symmetry.space_group_name_H-M   'P 1'
#
loop_
_entity.id
_entity.type
_entity.pdbx_description
1 polymer ?
#
loop_
_entity_poly.entity_id
_entity_poly.type
_entity_poly.pdbx_seq_one_letter_code
_entity_poly.pdbx_strand_id
1 'polypeptide(L)'
;MVYDLFSDFSRFTDRLPEDKKDKVILTKDTILAQAQGMQMGVKVSKREEPSLIVMEQYGNVPFAFNLNLHIRPREEGCELQLVLDAELNMMLKMMLGGKIKDFVNQFTTQLAEGLNR
;
A
#
# COMPACT_ATOMS: atom_id res chain seq x y z
N MET A 1 17.32 -3.55 -5.64
CA MET A 1 17.22 -2.36 -4.77
C MET A 1 15.83 -2.29 -4.16
N VAL A 2 15.63 -1.60 -3.03
CA VAL A 2 14.33 -1.53 -2.34
C VAL A 2 13.18 -1.11 -3.27
N TYR A 3 13.45 -0.19 -4.20
CA TYR A 3 12.51 0.21 -5.25
C TYR A 3 11.97 -0.98 -6.09
N ASP A 4 12.82 -1.94 -6.47
CA ASP A 4 12.44 -3.08 -7.33
C ASP A 4 11.45 -4.03 -6.65
N LEU A 5 11.41 -4.02 -5.32
CA LEU A 5 10.42 -4.78 -4.56
C LEU A 5 9.02 -4.19 -4.76
N PHE A 6 8.91 -2.87 -4.89
CA PHE A 6 7.66 -2.16 -5.07
C PHE A 6 7.33 -1.83 -6.53
N SER A 7 8.28 -2.01 -7.45
CA SER A 7 8.05 -1.77 -8.88
C SER A 7 7.07 -2.76 -9.51
N ASP A 8 6.87 -3.93 -8.89
CA ASP A 8 5.98 -4.98 -9.36
C ASP A 8 5.30 -5.66 -8.18
N PHE A 9 4.02 -5.33 -7.93
CA PHE A 9 3.31 -5.88 -6.76
C PHE A 9 2.97 -7.36 -6.90
N SER A 10 3.01 -7.94 -8.10
CA SER A 10 2.73 -9.37 -8.27
C SER A 10 3.75 -10.25 -7.54
N ARG A 11 4.95 -9.72 -7.28
CA ARG A 11 6.01 -10.38 -6.51
C ARG A 11 5.65 -10.64 -5.05
N PHE A 12 4.60 -10.00 -4.52
CA PHE A 12 4.11 -10.25 -3.17
C PHE A 12 3.06 -11.36 -3.10
N THR A 13 2.61 -11.93 -4.22
CA THR A 13 1.57 -12.98 -4.24
C THR A 13 1.92 -14.17 -3.36
N ASP A 14 3.17 -14.64 -3.44
CA ASP A 14 3.64 -15.77 -2.65
C ASP A 14 3.91 -15.42 -1.17
N ARG A 15 3.94 -14.12 -0.86
CA ARG A 15 4.14 -13.60 0.50
C ARG A 15 2.82 -13.34 1.22
N LEU A 16 1.68 -13.42 0.53
CA LEU A 16 0.37 -13.29 1.15
C LEU A 16 0.09 -14.50 2.05
N PRO A 17 -0.52 -14.29 3.24
CA PRO A 17 -1.07 -15.38 4.03
C PRO A 17 -2.04 -16.25 3.21
N GLU A 18 -2.02 -17.57 3.40
CA GLU A 18 -2.86 -18.51 2.63
C GLU A 18 -4.35 -18.13 2.66
N ASP A 19 -4.86 -17.68 3.80
CA ASP A 19 -6.27 -17.27 3.98
C ASP A 19 -6.65 -15.95 3.25
N LYS A 20 -5.66 -15.27 2.66
CA LYS A 20 -5.80 -14.00 1.94
C LYS A 20 -5.59 -14.12 0.43
N LYS A 21 -4.98 -15.21 -0.06
CA LYS A 21 -4.64 -15.37 -1.50
C LYS A 21 -5.85 -15.25 -2.42
N ASP A 22 -6.99 -15.82 -2.06
CA ASP A 22 -8.22 -15.73 -2.86
C ASP A 22 -8.94 -14.37 -2.74
N LYS A 23 -8.52 -13.53 -1.78
CA LYS A 23 -9.17 -12.25 -1.45
C LYS A 23 -8.34 -11.05 -1.88
N VAL A 24 -7.12 -11.25 -2.35
CA VAL A 24 -6.22 -10.17 -2.76
C VAL A 24 -5.73 -10.45 -4.17
N ILE A 25 -6.01 -9.54 -5.08
CA ILE A 25 -5.52 -9.57 -6.46
C ILE A 25 -4.33 -8.61 -6.52
N LEU A 26 -3.18 -9.16 -6.92
CA LEU A 26 -1.95 -8.41 -7.15
C LEU A 26 -1.58 -8.50 -8.63
N THR A 27 -1.39 -7.35 -9.26
CA THR A 27 -0.76 -7.25 -10.58
C THR A 27 0.53 -6.46 -10.45
N LYS A 28 1.25 -6.22 -11.55
CA LYS A 28 2.40 -5.32 -11.54
C LYS A 28 2.07 -3.94 -10.95
N ASP A 29 0.87 -3.43 -11.24
CA ASP A 29 0.48 -2.04 -11.00
C ASP A 29 -0.74 -1.90 -10.09
N THR A 30 -1.28 -2.98 -9.53
CA THR A 30 -2.55 -2.94 -8.79
C THR A 30 -2.52 -3.87 -7.59
N ILE A 31 -3.03 -3.37 -6.48
CA ILE A 31 -3.38 -4.16 -5.28
C ILE A 31 -4.88 -4.00 -5.09
N LEU A 32 -5.64 -5.09 -5.06
CA LEU A 32 -7.08 -5.06 -4.84
C LEU A 32 -7.47 -6.11 -3.80
N ALA A 33 -7.92 -5.66 -2.64
CA ALA A 33 -8.41 -6.50 -1.56
C ALA A 33 -9.94 -6.54 -1.54
N GLN A 34 -10.50 -7.73 -1.40
CA GLN A 34 -11.94 -7.98 -1.26
C GLN A 34 -12.28 -8.23 0.21
N ALA A 35 -13.15 -7.40 0.77
CA ALA A 35 -13.61 -7.54 2.15
C ALA A 35 -15.08 -7.13 2.29
N GLN A 36 -15.92 -8.04 2.79
CA GLN A 36 -17.34 -7.78 3.08
C GLN A 36 -18.12 -7.15 1.91
N GLY A 37 -17.87 -7.61 0.67
CA GLY A 37 -18.51 -7.08 -0.54
C GLY A 37 -17.94 -5.75 -1.05
N MET A 38 -16.95 -5.17 -0.36
CA MET A 38 -16.19 -4.01 -0.84
C MET A 38 -14.90 -4.46 -1.53
N GLN A 39 -14.50 -3.68 -2.53
CA GLN A 39 -13.21 -3.83 -3.20
C GLN A 39 -12.36 -2.59 -2.90
N MET A 40 -11.40 -2.74 -2.00
CA MET A 40 -10.48 -1.68 -1.63
C MET A 40 -9.13 -1.94 -2.27
N GLY A 41 -8.63 -0.98 -3.04
CA GLY A 41 -7.37 -1.16 -3.73
C GLY A 41 -6.70 0.14 -4.09
N VAL A 42 -5.51 -0.01 -4.64
CA VAL A 42 -4.72 1.06 -5.23
C VAL A 42 -4.19 0.63 -6.59
N LYS A 43 -4.05 1.59 -7.50
CA LYS A 43 -3.41 1.40 -8.80
C LYS A 43 -2.30 2.42 -8.98
N VAL A 44 -1.14 1.98 -9.49
CA VAL A 44 -0.02 2.86 -9.77
C VAL A 44 -0.39 3.82 -10.91
N SER A 45 -0.28 5.11 -10.65
CA SER A 45 -0.46 6.16 -11.66
C SER A 45 0.87 6.77 -12.12
N LYS A 46 1.90 6.75 -11.26
CA LYS A 46 3.23 7.27 -11.60
C LYS A 46 4.35 6.53 -10.87
N ARG A 47 5.49 6.41 -11.55
CA ARG A 47 6.75 5.91 -11.00
C ARG A 47 7.88 6.89 -11.35
N GLU A 48 8.68 7.24 -10.36
CA GLU A 48 9.96 7.95 -10.55
C GLU A 48 11.04 7.11 -9.87
N GLU A 49 11.88 6.44 -10.65
CA GLU A 49 12.92 5.59 -10.11
C GLU A 49 14.09 6.42 -9.56
N PRO A 50 14.71 6.02 -8.42
CA PRO A 50 14.34 4.95 -7.50
C PRO A 50 13.53 5.45 -6.30
N SER A 51 12.88 6.63 -6.39
CA SER A 51 12.49 7.45 -5.24
C SER A 51 10.99 7.56 -4.97
N LEU A 52 10.12 7.29 -5.94
CA LEU A 52 8.68 7.52 -5.78
C LEU A 52 7.82 6.52 -6.56
N ILE A 53 6.75 6.06 -5.90
CA ILE A 53 5.61 5.39 -6.51
C ILE A 53 4.33 6.09 -6.04
N VAL A 54 3.56 6.64 -6.97
CA VAL A 54 2.27 7.29 -6.74
C VAL A 54 1.18 6.30 -7.11
N MET A 55 0.22 6.14 -6.21
CA MET A 55 -0.92 5.25 -6.38
C MET A 55 -2.23 5.96 -6.07
N GLU A 56 -3.23 5.70 -6.89
CA GLU A 56 -4.57 6.25 -6.77
C GLU A 56 -5.53 5.17 -6.29
N GLN A 57 -6.62 5.57 -5.62
CA GLN A 57 -7.68 4.67 -5.21
C GLN A 57 -8.21 3.86 -6.40
N TYR A 58 -8.39 2.55 -6.17
CA TYR A 58 -8.92 1.61 -7.13
C TYR A 58 -9.97 0.72 -6.47
N GLY A 59 -10.95 0.26 -7.24
CA GLY A 59 -12.10 -0.52 -6.73
C GLY A 59 -13.28 0.35 -6.30
N ASN A 60 -14.17 -0.23 -5.48
CA ASN A 60 -15.42 0.38 -5.04
C ASN A 60 -15.38 0.59 -3.52
N VAL A 61 -14.85 1.74 -3.11
CA VAL A 61 -14.75 2.19 -1.72
C VAL A 61 -15.40 3.58 -1.60
N PRO A 62 -16.14 3.86 -0.52
CA PRO A 62 -17.01 5.02 -0.43
C PRO A 62 -16.28 6.32 -0.02
N PHE A 63 -14.99 6.43 -0.34
CA PHE A 63 -14.18 7.63 -0.09
C PHE A 63 -12.97 7.66 -1.04
N ALA A 64 -12.56 8.85 -1.44
CA ALA A 64 -11.37 9.06 -2.27
C ALA A 64 -10.12 9.03 -1.38
N PHE A 65 -9.05 8.42 -1.89
CA PHE A 65 -7.74 8.51 -1.27
C PHE A 65 -6.62 8.31 -2.29
N ASN A 66 -5.42 8.77 -1.94
CA ASN A 66 -4.18 8.55 -2.67
C ASN A 66 -3.13 7.97 -1.72
N LEU A 67 -2.20 7.20 -2.28
CA LEU A 67 -1.12 6.56 -1.53
C LEU A 67 0.21 6.78 -2.26
N ASN A 68 1.17 7.39 -1.59
CA ASN A 68 2.51 7.63 -2.14
C ASN A 68 3.54 6.89 -1.31
N LEU A 69 4.43 6.15 -1.97
CA LEU A 69 5.62 5.58 -1.36
C LEU A 69 6.84 6.38 -1.80
N HIS A 70 7.43 7.10 -0.85
CA HIS A 70 8.72 7.76 -1.04
C HIS A 70 9.85 6.87 -0.53
N ILE A 71 10.94 6.81 -1.29
CA ILE A 71 12.16 6.08 -0.96
C ILE A 71 13.31 7.08 -0.99
N ARG A 72 13.97 7.26 0.16
CA ARG A 72 15.12 8.17 0.29
C ARG A 72 16.36 7.38 0.62
N PRO A 73 17.42 7.42 -0.20
CA PRO A 73 18.68 6.77 0.14
C PRO A 73 19.29 7.40 1.40
N ARG A 74 19.95 6.60 2.22
CA ARG A 74 20.73 7.01 3.40
C ARG A 74 22.15 6.44 3.29
N GLU A 75 23.06 6.91 4.14
CA GLU A 75 24.44 6.37 4.18
C GLU A 75 24.44 4.85 4.41
N GLU A 76 23.55 4.39 5.29
CA GLU A 76 23.23 2.97 5.47
C GLU A 76 21.76 2.72 5.12
N GLY A 77 21.51 2.02 4.01
CA GLY A 77 20.17 1.62 3.58
C GLY A 77 19.30 2.75 3.00
N CYS A 78 18.02 2.77 3.35
CA CYS A 78 17.08 3.79 2.89
C CYS A 78 15.98 4.06 3.92
N GLU A 79 15.39 5.25 3.84
CA GLU A 79 14.16 5.60 4.54
C GLU A 79 12.97 5.42 3.60
N LEU A 80 11.93 4.72 4.08
CA LEU A 80 10.65 4.58 3.39
C LEU A 80 9.61 5.46 4.09
N GLN A 81 8.87 6.25 3.32
CA GLN A 81 7.75 7.04 3.82
C GLN A 81 6.50 6.74 3.00
N LEU A 82 5.48 6.20 3.67
CA LEU A 82 4.15 5.98 3.11
C LEU A 82 3.23 7.15 3.47
N VAL A 83 2.71 7.86 2.48
CA VAL A 83 1.79 8.98 2.65
C VAL A 83 0.42 8.58 2.12
N LEU A 84 -0.56 8.49 3.00
CA LEU A 84 -1.96 8.25 2.66
C LEU A 84 -2.74 9.55 2.85
N ASP A 85 -3.29 10.07 1.76
CA ASP A 85 -4.18 11.23 1.76
C ASP A 85 -5.60 10.75 1.49
N ALA A 86 -6.53 10.95 2.42
CA ALA A 86 -7.89 10.43 2.32
C ALA A 86 -8.94 11.49 2.67
N GLU A 87 -9.91 11.65 1.77
CA GLU A 87 -11.04 12.57 1.94
C GLU A 87 -12.16 11.87 2.71
N LEU A 88 -12.04 11.89 4.04
CA LEU A 88 -13.03 11.28 4.92
C LEU A 88 -14.05 12.30 5.41
N ASN A 89 -15.34 11.96 5.32
CA ASN A 89 -16.36 12.69 6.07
C ASN A 89 -16.19 12.46 7.60
N MET A 90 -16.86 13.27 8.42
CA MET A 90 -16.69 13.23 9.87
C MET A 90 -17.03 11.87 10.50
N MET A 91 -18.05 11.19 9.98
CA MET A 91 -18.45 9.85 10.44
C MET A 91 -17.36 8.81 10.13
N LEU A 92 -16.88 8.76 8.88
CA LEU A 92 -15.82 7.86 8.44
C LEU A 92 -14.50 8.14 9.17
N LYS A 93 -14.16 9.41 9.42
CA LYS A 93 -12.95 9.78 10.17
C LYS A 93 -12.96 9.24 11.59
N MET A 94 -14.10 9.30 12.29
CA MET A 94 -14.23 8.71 13.62
C MET A 94 -14.20 7.18 13.61
N MET A 95 -14.79 6.55 12.59
CA MET A 95 -14.87 5.09 12.48
C MET A 95 -13.56 4.43 12.01
N LEU A 96 -12.88 5.06 11.06
CA LEU A 96 -11.74 4.50 10.34
C LEU A 96 -10.40 5.14 10.69
N GLY A 97 -10.37 6.34 11.29
CA GLY A 97 -9.12 7.08 11.53
C GLY A 97 -8.07 6.26 12.30
N GLY A 98 -8.49 5.54 13.34
CA GLY A 98 -7.60 4.60 14.05
C GLY A 98 -7.18 3.41 13.20
N LYS A 99 -8.13 2.77 12.51
CA LYS A 99 -7.88 1.59 11.67
C LYS A 99 -6.95 1.87 10.49
N ILE A 100 -7.06 3.05 9.87
CA ILE A 100 -6.17 3.48 8.78
C ILE A 100 -4.75 3.67 9.30
N LYS A 101 -4.60 4.30 10.48
CA LYS A 101 -3.28 4.43 11.12
C LYS A 101 -2.67 3.08 11.45
N ASP A 102 -3.45 2.16 12.00
CA ASP A 102 -2.99 0.81 12.32
C ASP A 102 -2.57 0.03 11.08
N PHE A 103 -3.34 0.16 9.98
CA PHE A 103 -3.01 -0.43 8.69
C PHE A 103 -1.68 0.10 8.13
N VAL A 104 -1.51 1.43 8.11
CA VAL A 104 -0.26 2.06 7.64
C VAL A 104 0.92 1.56 8.46
N ASN A 105 0.80 1.53 9.79
CA ASN A 105 1.86 1.04 10.69
C ASN A 105 2.20 -0.43 10.40
N GLN A 106 1.20 -1.32 10.33
CA GLN A 106 1.44 -2.74 10.04
C GLN A 106 2.11 -2.93 8.68
N PHE A 107 1.65 -2.21 7.66
CA PHE A 107 2.25 -2.27 6.33
C PHE A 107 3.72 -1.83 6.38
N THR A 108 4.02 -0.68 7.01
CA THR A 108 5.41 -0.21 7.15
C THR A 108 6.29 -1.19 7.93
N THR A 109 5.79 -1.82 9.00
CA THR A 109 6.53 -2.83 9.77
C THR A 109 6.85 -4.06 8.92
N GLN A 110 5.86 -4.62 8.21
CA GLN A 110 6.08 -5.80 7.37
C GLN A 110 7.05 -5.52 6.22
N LEU A 111 7.02 -4.31 5.66
CA LEU A 111 8.01 -3.90 4.66
C LEU A 111 9.42 -3.82 5.23
N ALA A 112 9.59 -3.23 6.41
CA ALA A 112 10.89 -3.17 7.08
C ALA A 112 11.43 -4.58 7.38
N GLU A 113 10.59 -5.48 7.91
CA GLU A 113 10.98 -6.87 8.18
C GLU A 113 11.33 -7.65 6.90
N GLY A 114 10.58 -7.45 5.81
CA GLY A 114 10.83 -8.11 4.53
C GLY A 114 12.05 -7.62 3.77
N LEU A 115 12.60 -6.45 4.14
CA LEU A 115 13.81 -5.86 3.55
C LEU A 115 15.08 -6.15 4.36
N ASN A 116 14.93 -6.44 5.66
CA ASN A 116 16.03 -6.76 6.57
C ASN A 116 16.33 -8.27 6.68
N ARG A 117 15.66 -9.10 5.87
CA ARG A 117 15.95 -10.53 5.70
C ARG A 117 16.77 -10.75 4.45
#